data_AF-A0A6H1ZB41-F1
#
_entry.id   AF-A0A6H1ZB41-F1
#
_cell.length_a   1.000
_cell.length_b   1.000
_cell.length_c   1.000
_cell.angle_alpha   90.00
_cell.angle_beta   90.00
_cell.angle_gamma   90.00
#
_symmetry.space_group_name_H-M   'P 1'
#
loop_
_entity.id
_entity.type
_entity.pdbx_description
1 polymer ?
#
loop_
_entity_poly.entity_id
_entity_poly.type
_entity_poly.pdbx_seq_one_letter_code
_entity_poly.pdbx_strand_id
1 'polypeptide(L)'
;MPGDAPNVPSAMEDAQAQIALERERAKLNADRAAADKAAADAEQAQKVAKATGQQETGYNAALEYAGKQTGNRGYDQGLVDQYGVGDIFKTELDRVKGGLAEDDIRPQFGEKTLYDDAVATGTDKYRTDLSRQFDQFAGDGFSSQAFSDTADDDILNSILGTQYGDVLSKIDASKARGTLNDSGYAKAIQKLEEQKKAGGAQIQNLGQGVLSGYRNQLDTTAGNSRAKLGNASFDNPFDIGGVQSQLDSLRGNLSGRLEGDLYNATSGQSFFDPSSILSYGSSSQGMFNPSKQGAIGGDNPLLTAFTDKNKTGNNPLSTTGNNGAF
;
A
#
# COMPACT_ATOMS: atom_id res chain seq x y z
N MET A 1 -63.13 18.07 116.70
CA MET A 1 -62.68 17.73 115.34
C MET A 1 -61.18 17.51 115.41
N PRO A 2 -60.68 16.27 115.24
CA PRO A 2 -59.24 16.02 115.18
C PRO A 2 -58.72 16.59 113.85
N GLY A 3 -57.72 17.48 113.92
CA GLY A 3 -57.01 18.00 112.76
C GLY A 3 -55.95 16.99 112.33
N ASP A 4 -56.10 16.44 111.13
CA ASP A 4 -55.07 15.63 110.48
C ASP A 4 -53.81 16.49 110.31
N ALA A 5 -52.72 16.06 110.93
CA ALA A 5 -51.41 16.65 110.72
C ALA A 5 -51.02 16.45 109.24
N PRO A 6 -50.53 17.49 108.54
CA PRO A 6 -50.10 17.35 107.15
C PRO A 6 -48.98 16.30 107.09
N ASN A 7 -49.25 15.21 106.36
CA ASN A 7 -48.28 14.15 106.12
C ASN A 7 -47.10 14.75 105.36
N VAL A 8 -46.01 15.04 106.08
CA VAL A 8 -44.80 15.61 105.48
C VAL A 8 -44.14 14.47 104.68
N PRO A 9 -43.89 14.64 103.37
CA PRO A 9 -43.25 13.62 102.55
C PRO A 9 -41.95 13.16 103.23
N SER A 10 -41.77 11.86 103.33
CA SER A 10 -40.51 11.33 103.82
C SER A 10 -39.39 11.70 102.82
N ALA A 11 -38.15 11.95 103.29
CA ALA A 11 -37.02 12.26 102.41
C ALA A 11 -36.78 11.21 101.30
N MET A 12 -37.31 10.00 101.48
CA MET A 12 -37.31 8.93 100.49
C MET A 12 -38.31 9.18 99.34
N GLU A 13 -39.48 9.77 99.62
CA GLU A 13 -40.48 10.14 98.60
C GLU A 13 -39.97 11.30 97.72
N ASP A 14 -39.30 12.29 98.30
CA ASP A 14 -38.69 13.40 97.55
C ASP A 14 -37.54 12.91 96.64
N ALA A 15 -36.71 11.98 97.13
CA ALA A 15 -35.65 11.37 96.32
C ALA A 15 -36.22 10.52 95.17
N GLN A 16 -37.31 9.78 95.41
CA GLN A 16 -38.00 9.01 94.36
C GLN A 16 -38.63 9.92 93.30
N ALA A 17 -39.21 11.06 93.70
CA ALA A 17 -39.76 12.05 92.78
C ALA A 17 -38.67 12.69 91.90
N GLN A 18 -37.50 13.00 92.46
CA GLN A 18 -36.36 13.52 91.69
C GLN A 18 -35.82 12.49 90.68
N ILE A 19 -35.66 11.23 91.10
CA ILE A 19 -35.22 10.15 90.20
C ILE A 19 -36.24 9.92 89.07
N ALA A 20 -37.54 10.01 89.36
CA ALA A 20 -38.59 9.88 88.34
C ALA A 20 -38.52 11.04 87.32
N LEU A 21 -38.35 12.28 87.78
CA LEU A 21 -38.22 13.45 86.93
C LEU A 21 -36.97 13.39 86.04
N GLU A 22 -35.84 12.94 86.56
CA GLU A 22 -34.61 12.76 85.78
C GLU A 22 -34.75 11.68 84.70
N ARG A 23 -35.39 10.56 85.03
CA ARG A 23 -35.71 9.49 84.06
C ARG A 23 -36.64 9.99 82.96
N GLU A 24 -37.64 10.78 83.31
CA GLU A 24 -38.56 11.37 82.35
C GLU A 24 -37.86 12.36 81.42
N ARG A 25 -36.99 13.23 81.95
CA ARG A 25 -36.15 14.14 81.14
C ARG A 25 -35.20 13.38 80.22
N ALA A 26 -34.56 12.32 80.72
CA ALA A 26 -33.67 11.49 79.91
C ALA A 26 -34.43 10.80 78.77
N LYS A 27 -35.63 10.27 79.05
CA LYS A 27 -36.50 9.69 78.03
C LYS A 27 -36.93 10.71 76.98
N LEU A 28 -37.39 11.88 77.40
CA LEU A 28 -37.82 12.94 76.48
C LEU A 28 -36.68 13.46 75.61
N ASN A 29 -35.45 13.56 76.15
CA ASN A 29 -34.27 13.91 75.36
C ASN A 29 -33.89 12.80 74.37
N ALA A 30 -33.99 11.52 74.75
CA ALA A 30 -33.76 10.40 73.85
C ALA A 30 -34.81 10.34 72.72
N ASP A 31 -36.08 10.56 73.04
CA ASP A 31 -37.18 10.61 72.06
C ASP A 31 -36.99 11.77 71.07
N ARG A 32 -36.55 12.95 71.55
CA ARG A 32 -36.20 14.09 70.68
C ARG A 32 -35.01 13.78 69.77
N ALA A 33 -33.92 13.24 70.32
CA ALA A 33 -32.75 12.88 69.52
C ALA A 33 -33.08 11.80 68.46
N ALA A 34 -33.95 10.85 68.78
CA ALA A 34 -34.43 9.86 67.83
C ALA A 34 -35.31 10.47 66.73
N ALA A 35 -36.21 11.41 67.08
CA ALA A 35 -37.03 12.13 66.11
C ALA A 35 -36.18 13.03 65.20
N ASP A 36 -35.20 13.75 65.75
CA ASP A 36 -34.28 14.60 64.99
C ASP A 36 -33.43 13.75 64.02
N LYS A 37 -32.94 12.60 64.48
CA LYS A 37 -32.21 11.65 63.62
C LYS A 37 -33.11 11.11 62.50
N ALA A 38 -34.33 10.68 62.82
CA ALA A 38 -35.28 10.18 61.82
C ALA A 38 -35.64 11.25 60.78
N ALA A 39 -35.78 12.51 61.21
CA ALA A 39 -36.00 13.64 60.30
C ALA A 39 -34.81 13.89 59.38
N ALA A 40 -33.58 13.87 59.92
CA ALA A 40 -32.35 14.02 59.13
C ALA A 40 -32.16 12.87 58.12
N ASP A 41 -32.40 11.62 58.55
CA ASP A 41 -32.34 10.44 57.68
C ASP A 41 -33.39 10.52 56.56
N ALA A 42 -34.61 10.98 56.87
CA ALA A 42 -35.66 11.18 55.88
C ALA A 42 -35.31 12.29 54.87
N GLU A 43 -34.71 13.39 55.33
CA GLU A 43 -34.25 14.47 54.46
C GLU A 43 -33.13 13.98 53.52
N GLN A 44 -32.18 13.21 54.04
CA GLN A 44 -31.10 12.63 53.23
C GLN A 44 -31.64 11.65 52.20
N ALA A 45 -32.57 10.77 52.58
CA ALA A 45 -33.21 9.85 51.65
C ALA A 45 -33.95 10.58 50.51
N GLN A 46 -34.63 11.70 50.82
CA GLN A 46 -35.27 12.53 49.79
C GLN A 46 -34.27 13.20 48.86
N LYS A 47 -33.13 13.68 49.39
CA LYS A 47 -32.04 14.25 48.57
C LYS A 47 -31.45 13.21 47.63
N VAL A 48 -31.13 12.02 48.14
CA VAL A 48 -30.62 10.89 47.34
C VAL A 48 -31.62 10.45 46.27
N ALA A 49 -32.90 10.31 46.61
CA ALA A 49 -33.93 9.94 45.63
C ALA A 49 -34.05 10.98 44.50
N LYS A 50 -34.00 12.28 44.85
CA LYS A 50 -34.04 13.36 43.87
C LYS A 50 -32.78 13.38 43.01
N ALA A 51 -31.60 13.24 43.62
CA ALA A 51 -30.31 13.17 42.94
C ALA A 51 -30.28 12.00 41.96
N THR A 52 -30.72 10.80 42.38
CA THR A 52 -30.79 9.60 41.52
C THR A 52 -31.63 9.86 40.26
N GLY A 53 -32.82 10.45 40.41
CA GLY A 53 -33.67 10.78 39.26
C GLY A 53 -33.06 11.83 38.32
N GLN A 54 -32.33 12.81 38.87
CA GLN A 54 -31.62 13.82 38.08
C GLN A 54 -30.39 13.23 37.37
N GLN A 55 -29.66 12.32 38.01
CA GLN A 55 -28.54 11.57 37.43
C GLN A 55 -29.00 10.69 36.28
N GLU A 56 -30.11 9.97 36.43
CA GLU A 56 -30.68 9.17 35.35
C GLU A 56 -31.16 10.03 34.16
N THR A 57 -31.80 11.16 34.45
CA THR A 57 -32.23 12.12 33.40
C THR A 57 -31.03 12.68 32.64
N GLY A 58 -29.97 13.11 33.35
CA GLY A 58 -28.75 13.63 32.73
C GLY A 58 -28.00 12.57 31.91
N TYR A 59 -27.94 11.34 32.41
CA TYR A 59 -27.35 10.21 31.70
C TYR A 59 -28.07 9.92 30.38
N ASN A 60 -29.41 9.84 30.41
CA ASN A 60 -30.20 9.62 29.19
C ASN A 60 -30.08 10.78 28.20
N ALA A 61 -30.04 12.02 28.69
CA ALA A 61 -29.81 13.20 27.84
C ALA A 61 -28.43 13.17 27.17
N ALA A 62 -27.39 12.71 27.86
CA ALA A 62 -26.06 12.53 27.28
C ALA A 62 -26.03 11.44 26.20
N LEU A 63 -26.74 10.32 26.40
CA LEU A 63 -26.93 9.29 25.36
C LEU A 63 -27.66 9.84 24.13
N GLU A 64 -28.75 10.58 24.33
CA GLU A 64 -29.47 11.24 23.24
C GLU A 64 -28.58 12.24 22.49
N TYR A 65 -27.74 12.98 23.22
CA TYR A 65 -26.80 13.92 22.63
C TYR A 65 -25.84 13.20 21.67
N ALA A 66 -25.22 12.09 22.08
CA ALA A 66 -24.33 11.31 21.22
C ALA A 66 -25.05 10.83 19.95
N GLY A 67 -26.29 10.29 20.09
CA GLY A 67 -27.09 9.88 18.94
C GLY A 67 -27.40 11.04 17.98
N LYS A 68 -27.79 12.20 18.51
CA LYS A 68 -28.05 13.42 17.73
C LYS A 68 -26.79 13.93 17.03
N GLN A 69 -25.63 13.93 17.71
CA GLN A 69 -24.37 14.38 17.10
C GLN A 69 -23.93 13.47 15.96
N THR A 70 -24.02 12.15 16.13
CA THR A 70 -23.70 11.19 15.05
C THR A 70 -24.60 11.43 13.84
N GLY A 71 -25.90 11.62 14.05
CA GLY A 71 -26.83 11.95 12.97
C GLY A 71 -26.57 13.32 12.32
N ASN A 72 -26.31 14.37 13.12
CA ASN A 72 -26.11 15.73 12.63
C ASN A 72 -24.80 15.90 11.84
N ARG A 73 -23.77 15.13 12.17
CA ARG A 73 -22.50 15.13 11.41
C ARG A 73 -22.63 14.39 10.08
N GLY A 74 -23.75 13.71 9.83
CA GLY A 74 -23.96 12.96 8.60
C GLY A 74 -23.03 11.76 8.47
N TYR A 75 -22.51 11.27 9.60
CA TYR A 75 -21.66 10.09 9.60
C TYR A 75 -22.40 8.89 9.03
N ASP A 76 -21.67 8.05 8.29
CA ASP A 76 -22.15 6.71 7.99
C ASP A 76 -22.33 5.97 9.31
N GLN A 77 -23.58 5.78 9.70
CA GLN A 77 -23.92 5.18 10.98
C GLN A 77 -23.43 3.74 11.08
N GLY A 78 -23.41 3.00 9.97
CA GLY A 78 -22.84 1.65 9.92
C GLY A 78 -21.34 1.65 10.20
N LEU A 79 -20.62 2.65 9.67
CA LEU A 79 -19.18 2.81 9.91
C LEU A 79 -18.89 3.22 11.35
N VAL A 80 -19.63 4.18 11.91
CA VAL A 80 -19.45 4.64 13.29
C VAL A 80 -19.74 3.52 14.29
N ASP A 81 -20.80 2.74 14.05
CA ASP A 81 -21.17 1.60 14.88
C ASP A 81 -20.13 0.47 14.77
N GLN A 82 -19.61 0.20 13.57
CA GLN A 82 -18.55 -0.80 13.35
C GLN A 82 -17.30 -0.53 14.20
N TYR A 83 -16.93 0.74 14.41
CA TYR A 83 -15.77 1.12 15.23
C TYR A 83 -16.11 1.45 16.69
N GLY A 84 -17.36 1.26 17.09
CA GLY A 84 -17.80 1.23 18.48
C GLY A 84 -17.80 2.60 19.17
N VAL A 85 -17.99 3.71 18.44
CA VAL A 85 -18.02 5.05 19.05
C VAL A 85 -19.10 5.16 20.12
N GLY A 86 -20.29 4.60 19.87
CA GLY A 86 -21.39 4.56 20.84
C GLY A 86 -21.03 3.78 22.11
N ASP A 87 -20.37 2.63 21.96
CA ASP A 87 -19.95 1.80 23.10
C ASP A 87 -18.83 2.45 23.91
N ILE A 88 -17.88 3.11 23.25
CA ILE A 88 -16.81 3.88 23.90
C ILE A 88 -17.43 5.03 24.71
N PHE A 89 -18.33 5.80 24.09
CA PHE A 89 -19.02 6.90 24.76
C PHE A 89 -19.81 6.41 25.97
N LYS A 90 -20.58 5.33 25.82
CA LYS A 90 -21.36 4.74 26.91
C LYS A 90 -20.48 4.27 28.06
N THR A 91 -19.36 3.62 27.76
CA THR A 91 -18.41 3.15 28.78
C THR A 91 -17.84 4.32 29.60
N GLU A 92 -17.45 5.42 28.94
CA GLU A 92 -16.97 6.61 29.64
C GLU A 92 -18.09 7.30 30.43
N LEU A 93 -19.31 7.32 29.88
CA LEU A 93 -20.48 7.87 30.57
C LEU A 93 -20.82 7.07 31.83
N ASP A 94 -20.76 5.74 31.78
CA ASP A 94 -20.93 4.85 32.93
C ASP A 94 -19.86 5.09 34.00
N ARG A 95 -18.61 5.35 33.58
CA ARG A 95 -17.51 5.72 34.49
C ARG A 95 -17.77 7.05 35.19
N VAL A 96 -18.22 8.07 34.46
CA VAL A 96 -18.58 9.37 35.06
C VAL A 96 -19.74 9.20 36.04
N LYS A 97 -20.78 8.47 35.65
CA LYS A 97 -21.93 8.17 36.53
C LYS A 97 -21.50 7.50 37.84
N GLY A 98 -20.62 6.50 37.77
CA GLY A 98 -20.11 5.79 38.95
C GLY A 98 -19.24 6.65 39.87
N GLY A 99 -18.75 7.80 39.42
CA GLY A 99 -17.96 8.74 40.21
C GLY A 99 -18.76 9.88 40.85
N LEU A 100 -20.06 10.01 40.55
CA LEU A 100 -20.90 11.04 41.13
C LEU A 100 -21.26 10.72 42.59
N ALA A 101 -21.40 11.76 43.41
CA ALA A 101 -21.93 11.60 44.77
C ALA A 101 -23.40 11.17 44.71
N GLU A 102 -23.83 10.31 45.63
CA GLU A 102 -25.19 9.76 45.66
C GLU A 102 -26.27 10.84 45.85
N ASP A 103 -25.91 11.98 46.45
CA ASP A 103 -26.78 13.13 46.69
C ASP A 103 -26.53 14.32 45.73
N ASP A 104 -25.78 14.12 44.65
CA ASP A 104 -25.56 15.15 43.64
C ASP A 104 -26.81 15.41 42.78
N ILE A 105 -27.45 16.56 43.05
CA ILE A 105 -28.66 17.05 42.37
C ILE A 105 -28.37 17.83 41.07
N ARG A 106 -27.11 18.05 40.71
CA ARG A 106 -26.70 18.78 39.50
C ARG A 106 -25.53 18.06 38.80
N PRO A 107 -25.73 16.79 38.41
CA PRO A 107 -24.67 16.00 37.81
C PRO A 107 -24.23 16.62 36.47
N GLN A 108 -22.93 16.66 36.24
CA GLN A 108 -22.33 17.10 34.99
C GLN A 108 -21.66 15.91 34.31
N PHE A 109 -22.17 15.52 33.14
CA PHE A 109 -21.65 14.37 32.40
C PHE A 109 -20.56 14.73 31.38
N GLY A 110 -20.41 16.01 31.01
CA GLY A 110 -19.39 16.43 30.06
C GLY A 110 -19.59 15.85 28.66
N GLU A 111 -20.86 15.67 28.25
CA GLU A 111 -21.28 14.90 27.09
C GLU A 111 -20.58 15.28 25.79
N LYS A 112 -20.28 16.58 25.59
CA LYS A 112 -19.55 17.03 24.41
C LYS A 112 -18.12 16.48 24.38
N THR A 113 -17.37 16.64 25.46
CA THR A 113 -15.97 16.21 25.53
C THR A 113 -15.89 14.69 25.43
N LEU A 114 -16.74 13.96 26.17
CA LEU A 114 -16.79 12.51 26.10
C LEU A 114 -17.11 12.00 24.70
N TYR A 115 -18.03 12.67 23.98
CA TYR A 115 -18.36 12.31 22.61
C TYR A 115 -17.20 12.57 21.64
N ASP A 116 -16.57 13.74 21.74
CA ASP A 116 -15.42 14.09 20.90
C ASP A 116 -14.25 13.11 21.12
N ASP A 117 -13.99 12.70 22.37
CA ASP A 117 -12.97 11.70 22.72
C ASP A 117 -13.31 10.30 22.18
N ALA A 118 -14.59 9.92 22.26
CA ALA A 118 -15.06 8.65 21.69
C ALA A 118 -14.92 8.61 20.16
N VAL A 119 -15.26 9.72 19.48
CA VAL A 119 -15.08 9.86 18.02
C VAL A 119 -13.60 9.81 17.63
N ALA A 120 -12.72 10.49 18.38
CA ALA A 120 -11.29 10.44 18.15
C ALA A 120 -10.75 9.01 18.28
N THR A 121 -11.12 8.32 19.36
CA THR A 121 -10.74 6.92 19.60
C THR A 121 -11.25 5.99 18.50
N GLY A 122 -12.51 6.15 18.09
CA GLY A 122 -13.07 5.38 16.97
C GLY A 122 -12.37 5.66 15.64
N THR A 123 -12.02 6.92 15.37
CA THR A 123 -11.30 7.33 14.16
C THR A 123 -9.90 6.70 14.11
N ASP A 124 -9.20 6.63 15.24
CA ASP A 124 -7.88 5.99 15.31
C ASP A 124 -7.96 4.48 15.06
N LYS A 125 -9.00 3.81 15.60
CA LYS A 125 -9.28 2.40 15.28
C LYS A 125 -9.57 2.21 13.78
N TYR A 126 -10.39 3.07 13.20
CA TYR A 126 -10.71 3.07 11.77
C TYR A 126 -9.45 3.20 10.91
N ARG A 127 -8.61 4.21 11.18
CA ARG A 127 -7.32 4.39 10.48
C ARG A 127 -6.39 3.20 10.64
N THR A 128 -6.33 2.62 11.83
CA THR A 128 -5.48 1.44 12.09
C THR A 128 -5.96 0.23 11.29
N ASP A 129 -7.28 0.01 11.18
CA ASP A 129 -7.83 -1.06 10.36
C ASP A 129 -7.57 -0.83 8.87
N LEU A 130 -7.81 0.38 8.37
CA LEU A 130 -7.47 0.76 7.00
C LEU A 130 -5.99 0.57 6.70
N SER A 131 -5.09 0.97 7.61
CA SER A 131 -3.64 0.79 7.43
C SER A 131 -3.31 -0.69 7.29
N ARG A 132 -3.85 -1.55 8.16
CA ARG A 132 -3.65 -3.00 8.07
C ARG A 132 -4.16 -3.57 6.75
N GLN A 133 -5.32 -3.14 6.27
CA GLN A 133 -5.85 -3.56 4.98
C GLN A 133 -4.98 -3.04 3.82
N PHE A 134 -4.50 -1.80 3.89
CA PHE A 134 -3.62 -1.20 2.88
C PHE A 134 -2.30 -1.98 2.78
N ASP A 135 -1.74 -2.36 3.92
CA ASP A 135 -0.50 -3.13 4.01
C ASP A 135 -0.61 -4.54 3.40
N GLN A 136 -1.83 -5.09 3.24
CA GLN A 136 -2.03 -6.40 2.59
C GLN A 136 -1.73 -6.38 1.08
N PHE A 137 -1.88 -5.24 0.40
CA PHE A 137 -1.64 -5.13 -1.05
C PHE A 137 -0.57 -4.12 -1.43
N ALA A 138 -0.26 -3.15 -0.56
CA ALA A 138 0.74 -2.11 -0.76
C ALA A 138 1.68 -1.98 0.46
N GLY A 139 1.99 -3.14 1.07
CA GLY A 139 2.98 -3.27 2.14
C GLY A 139 4.42 -3.14 1.65
N ASP A 140 5.36 -3.45 2.54
CA ASP A 140 6.79 -3.35 2.23
C ASP A 140 7.19 -4.27 1.07
N GLY A 141 7.92 -3.72 0.11
CA GLY A 141 8.42 -4.45 -1.06
C GLY A 141 7.37 -4.76 -2.13
N PHE A 142 6.14 -4.22 -2.04
CA PHE A 142 5.09 -4.48 -3.04
C PHE A 142 5.53 -4.12 -4.47
N SER A 143 6.30 -3.04 -4.64
CA SER A 143 6.81 -2.60 -5.94
C SER A 143 7.82 -3.60 -6.52
N SER A 144 8.71 -4.14 -5.69
CA SER A 144 9.63 -5.22 -6.05
C SER A 144 8.93 -6.56 -6.33
N GLN A 145 7.80 -6.84 -5.68
CA GLN A 145 6.96 -8.00 -6.01
C GLN A 145 6.23 -7.81 -7.34
N ALA A 146 5.76 -6.60 -7.62
CA ALA A 146 5.09 -6.25 -8.88
C ALA A 146 6.06 -6.31 -10.07
N PHE A 147 7.29 -5.86 -9.88
CA PHE A 147 8.36 -5.90 -10.87
C PHE A 147 9.62 -6.46 -10.23
N SER A 148 9.87 -7.77 -10.35
CA SER A 148 11.11 -8.39 -9.86
C SER A 148 12.34 -7.87 -10.60
N ASP A 149 13.54 -8.06 -10.04
CA ASP A 149 14.80 -7.67 -10.71
C ASP A 149 15.08 -8.43 -12.00
N THR A 150 14.31 -9.48 -12.27
CA THR A 150 14.41 -10.37 -13.43
C THR A 150 13.19 -10.25 -14.35
N ALA A 151 12.30 -9.29 -14.12
CA ALA A 151 11.03 -9.18 -14.85
C ALA A 151 11.24 -8.84 -16.34
N ASP A 152 12.41 -8.33 -16.70
CA ASP A 152 12.83 -7.91 -18.03
C ASP A 152 13.84 -8.86 -18.69
N ASP A 153 14.39 -9.84 -17.97
CA ASP A 153 15.50 -10.69 -18.44
C ASP A 153 15.22 -11.35 -19.80
N ASP A 154 14.02 -11.91 -20.00
CA ASP A 154 13.65 -12.56 -21.27
C ASP A 154 13.60 -11.55 -22.44
N ILE A 155 13.12 -10.32 -22.17
CA ILE A 155 13.03 -9.25 -23.17
C ILE A 155 14.43 -8.76 -23.52
N LEU A 156 15.28 -8.52 -22.51
CA LEU A 156 16.66 -8.09 -22.72
C LEU A 156 17.48 -9.15 -23.47
N ASN A 157 17.31 -10.43 -23.13
CA ASN A 157 17.95 -11.53 -23.83
C ASN A 157 17.50 -11.63 -25.29
N SER A 158 16.22 -11.38 -25.57
CA SER A 158 15.69 -11.31 -26.93
C SER A 158 16.34 -10.16 -27.73
N ILE A 159 16.37 -8.95 -27.18
CA ILE A 159 17.00 -7.77 -27.81
C ILE A 159 18.48 -8.04 -28.12
N LEU A 160 19.23 -8.54 -27.14
CA LEU A 160 20.65 -8.85 -27.30
C LEU A 160 20.85 -9.98 -28.34
N GLY A 161 19.99 -10.99 -28.34
CA GLY A 161 20.01 -12.11 -29.28
C GLY A 161 19.78 -11.66 -30.73
N THR A 162 18.83 -10.77 -30.97
CA THR A 162 18.58 -10.19 -32.31
C THR A 162 19.82 -9.44 -32.82
N GLN A 163 20.38 -8.53 -32.02
CA GLN A 163 21.58 -7.79 -32.44
C GLN A 163 22.77 -8.72 -32.66
N TYR A 164 22.94 -9.74 -31.81
CA TYR A 164 23.98 -10.75 -31.97
C TYR A 164 23.84 -11.51 -33.31
N GLY A 165 22.63 -11.97 -33.64
CA GLY A 165 22.35 -12.69 -34.89
C GLY A 165 22.62 -11.86 -36.15
N ASP A 166 22.31 -10.56 -36.10
CA ASP A 166 22.59 -9.63 -37.19
C ASP A 166 24.09 -9.47 -37.44
N VAL A 167 24.90 -9.39 -36.37
CA VAL A 167 26.36 -9.28 -36.49
C VAL A 167 26.98 -10.61 -36.92
N LEU A 168 26.52 -11.74 -36.38
CA LEU A 168 26.96 -13.07 -36.80
C LEU A 168 26.75 -13.27 -38.31
N SER A 169 25.58 -12.89 -38.82
CA SER A 169 25.27 -12.96 -40.26
C SER A 169 26.24 -12.14 -41.12
N LYS A 170 26.71 -10.99 -40.62
CA LYS A 170 27.74 -10.16 -41.29
C LYS A 170 29.12 -10.81 -41.28
N ILE A 171 29.49 -11.50 -40.19
CA ILE A 171 30.74 -12.25 -40.08
C ILE A 171 30.71 -13.46 -41.05
N ASP A 172 29.61 -14.21 -41.08
CA ASP A 172 29.42 -15.33 -42.00
C ASP A 172 29.51 -14.90 -43.47
N ALA A 173 28.85 -13.78 -43.82
CA ALA A 173 28.94 -13.21 -45.16
C ALA A 173 30.37 -12.78 -45.51
N SER A 174 31.13 -12.24 -44.55
CA SER A 174 32.53 -11.84 -44.74
C SER A 174 33.44 -13.05 -44.96
N LYS A 175 33.19 -14.17 -44.28
CA LYS A 175 33.84 -15.45 -44.52
C LYS A 175 33.50 -15.99 -45.92
N ALA A 176 32.21 -16.02 -46.28
CA ALA A 176 31.76 -16.50 -47.58
C ALA A 176 32.35 -15.71 -48.76
N ARG A 177 32.62 -14.41 -48.57
CA ARG A 177 33.30 -13.55 -49.55
C ARG A 177 34.83 -13.70 -49.56
N GLY A 178 35.41 -14.53 -48.69
CA GLY A 178 36.85 -14.73 -48.56
C GLY A 178 37.60 -13.58 -47.88
N THR A 179 36.89 -12.63 -47.26
CA THR A 179 37.50 -11.54 -46.48
C THR A 179 38.12 -12.06 -45.17
N LEU A 180 37.49 -13.07 -44.58
CA LEU A 180 38.00 -13.80 -43.42
C LEU A 180 38.32 -15.26 -43.81
N ASN A 181 39.50 -15.76 -43.42
CA ASN A 181 39.81 -17.18 -43.44
C ASN A 181 39.29 -17.88 -42.15
N ASP A 182 39.48 -19.19 -42.00
CA ASP A 182 38.97 -19.92 -40.83
C ASP A 182 39.55 -19.40 -39.49
N SER A 183 40.82 -18.99 -39.48
CA SER A 183 41.46 -18.43 -38.29
C SER A 183 40.88 -17.05 -37.94
N GLY A 184 40.73 -16.18 -38.95
CA GLY A 184 40.11 -14.86 -38.79
C GLY A 184 38.65 -14.93 -38.37
N TYR A 185 37.89 -15.89 -38.91
CA TYR A 185 36.52 -16.19 -38.50
C TYR A 185 36.45 -16.58 -37.03
N ALA A 186 37.25 -17.56 -36.60
CA ALA A 186 37.28 -17.99 -35.20
C ALA A 186 37.61 -16.82 -34.25
N LYS A 187 38.52 -15.92 -34.65
CA LYS A 187 38.87 -14.72 -33.88
C LYS A 187 37.77 -13.66 -33.87
N ALA A 188 37.05 -13.47 -34.98
CA ALA A 188 35.87 -12.61 -35.05
C ALA A 188 34.75 -13.13 -34.14
N ILE A 189 34.47 -14.44 -34.15
CA ILE A 189 33.50 -15.08 -33.23
C ILE A 189 33.92 -14.91 -31.77
N GLN A 190 35.20 -15.13 -31.45
CA GLN A 190 35.72 -14.88 -30.10
C GLN A 190 35.43 -13.43 -29.67
N LYS A 191 35.68 -12.45 -30.54
CA LYS A 191 35.45 -11.03 -30.23
C LYS A 191 33.97 -10.70 -30.09
N LEU A 192 33.11 -11.32 -30.90
CA LEU A 192 31.67 -11.20 -30.80
C LEU A 192 31.15 -11.70 -29.45
N GLU A 193 31.63 -12.85 -28.97
CA GLU A 193 31.28 -13.39 -27.65
C GLU A 193 31.79 -12.52 -26.49
N GLU A 194 32.97 -11.90 -26.62
CA GLU A 194 33.45 -10.90 -25.67
C GLU A 194 32.49 -9.69 -25.61
N GLN A 195 32.07 -9.16 -26.77
CA GLN A 195 31.11 -8.06 -26.84
C GLN A 195 29.73 -8.47 -26.32
N LYS A 196 29.28 -9.70 -26.54
CA LYS A 196 28.02 -10.21 -25.98
C LYS A 196 28.00 -10.15 -24.46
N LYS A 197 29.09 -10.54 -23.79
CA LYS A 197 29.20 -10.45 -22.32
C LYS A 197 29.18 -9.00 -21.82
N ALA A 198 29.91 -8.11 -22.49
CA ALA A 198 29.94 -6.69 -22.16
C ALA A 198 28.57 -6.02 -22.39
N GLY A 199 27.95 -6.29 -23.54
CA GLY A 199 26.61 -5.84 -23.88
C GLY A 199 25.55 -6.36 -22.92
N GLY A 200 25.68 -7.62 -22.48
CA GLY A 200 24.82 -8.22 -21.44
C GLY A 200 24.80 -7.40 -20.14
N ALA A 201 25.96 -6.96 -19.64
CA ALA A 201 26.00 -6.12 -18.46
C ALA A 201 25.41 -4.72 -18.70
N GLN A 202 25.64 -4.13 -19.88
CA GLN A 202 25.10 -2.81 -20.23
C GLN A 202 23.58 -2.83 -20.37
N ILE A 203 23.02 -3.84 -21.03
CA ILE A 203 21.57 -3.96 -21.23
C ILE A 203 20.86 -4.25 -19.90
N GLN A 204 21.45 -5.06 -19.02
CA GLN A 204 20.94 -5.28 -17.66
C GLN A 204 20.88 -3.97 -16.86
N ASN A 205 21.90 -3.12 -16.94
CA ASN A 205 21.87 -1.82 -16.27
C ASN A 205 20.74 -0.90 -16.80
N LEU A 206 20.48 -0.93 -18.12
CA LEU A 206 19.37 -0.18 -18.71
C LEU A 206 18.02 -0.71 -18.23
N GLY A 207 17.86 -2.04 -18.22
CA GLY A 207 16.67 -2.72 -17.71
C GLY A 207 16.36 -2.38 -16.26
N GLN A 208 17.37 -2.48 -15.39
CA GLN A 208 17.26 -2.06 -13.99
C GLN A 208 16.85 -0.58 -13.84
N GLY A 209 17.31 0.30 -14.73
CA GLY A 209 16.87 1.70 -14.75
C GLY A 209 15.37 1.86 -15.03
N VAL A 210 14.85 1.12 -16.01
CA VAL A 210 13.41 1.10 -16.33
C VAL A 210 12.60 0.52 -15.18
N LEU A 211 12.99 -0.65 -14.66
CA LEU A 211 12.32 -1.31 -13.54
C LEU A 211 12.32 -0.44 -12.27
N SER A 212 13.45 0.21 -11.96
CA SER A 212 13.54 1.17 -10.84
C SER A 212 12.57 2.34 -11.03
N GLY A 213 12.46 2.88 -12.25
CA GLY A 213 11.49 3.91 -12.59
C GLY A 213 10.04 3.47 -12.32
N TYR A 214 9.68 2.23 -12.69
CA TYR A 214 8.34 1.69 -12.46
C TYR A 214 8.04 1.48 -10.98
N ARG A 215 9.00 0.92 -10.24
CA ARG A 215 8.88 0.74 -8.79
C ARG A 215 8.67 2.07 -8.09
N ASN A 216 9.45 3.09 -8.44
CA ASN A 216 9.30 4.44 -7.89
C ASN A 216 7.91 5.04 -8.18
N GLN A 217 7.33 4.82 -9.36
CA GLN A 217 5.99 5.30 -9.68
C GLN A 217 4.90 4.61 -8.84
N LEU A 218 5.03 3.29 -8.67
CA LEU A 218 4.16 2.52 -7.77
C LEU A 218 4.30 3.04 -6.33
N ASP A 219 5.52 3.11 -5.80
CA ASP A 219 5.81 3.54 -4.42
C ASP A 219 5.33 4.96 -4.15
N THR A 220 5.50 5.87 -5.12
CA THR A 220 4.97 7.25 -5.02
C THR A 220 3.45 7.26 -4.94
N THR A 221 2.78 6.44 -5.76
CA THR A 221 1.31 6.36 -5.77
C THR A 221 0.79 5.75 -4.46
N ALA A 222 1.42 4.67 -3.98
CA ALA A 222 1.10 4.05 -2.70
C ALA A 222 1.37 5.02 -1.53
N GLY A 223 2.50 5.72 -1.52
CA GLY A 223 2.84 6.72 -0.51
C GLY A 223 1.83 7.86 -0.42
N ASN A 224 1.39 8.38 -1.57
CA ASN A 224 0.34 9.40 -1.64
C ASN A 224 -1.01 8.89 -1.07
N SER A 225 -1.36 7.63 -1.37
CA SER A 225 -2.57 7.01 -0.82
C SER A 225 -2.48 6.76 0.68
N ARG A 226 -1.32 6.31 1.18
CA ARG A 226 -1.08 6.15 2.62
C ARG A 226 -1.15 7.49 3.36
N ALA A 227 -0.66 8.58 2.76
CA ALA A 227 -0.82 9.93 3.32
C ALA A 227 -2.29 10.39 3.38
N LYS A 228 -3.10 10.07 2.35
CA LYS A 228 -4.55 10.32 2.36
C LYS A 228 -5.26 9.51 3.45
N LEU A 229 -4.88 8.24 3.62
CA LEU A 229 -5.39 7.36 4.67
C LEU A 229 -5.13 7.94 6.08
N GLY A 230 -3.95 8.53 6.31
CA GLY A 230 -3.64 9.21 7.57
C GLY A 230 -4.61 10.37 7.93
N ASN A 231 -5.29 10.93 6.92
CA ASN A 231 -6.31 11.97 7.09
C ASN A 231 -7.75 11.43 7.00
N ALA A 232 -7.94 10.11 6.88
CA ALA A 232 -9.26 9.49 6.84
C ALA A 232 -10.03 9.77 8.14
N SER A 233 -11.34 9.92 8.04
CA SER A 233 -12.24 10.11 9.19
C SER A 233 -13.62 9.61 8.83
N PHE A 234 -14.54 9.60 9.79
CA PHE A 234 -15.93 9.28 9.51
C PHE A 234 -16.62 10.32 8.60
N ASP A 235 -16.15 11.59 8.60
CA ASP A 235 -16.65 12.66 7.71
C ASP A 235 -16.17 12.49 6.26
N ASN A 236 -15.03 11.81 6.08
CA ASN A 236 -14.39 11.59 4.78
C ASN A 236 -13.87 10.15 4.72
N PRO A 237 -14.75 9.18 4.46
CA PRO A 237 -14.38 7.77 4.43
C PRO A 237 -13.37 7.52 3.31
N PHE A 238 -12.35 6.73 3.63
CA PHE A 238 -11.31 6.38 2.69
C PHE A 238 -11.73 5.17 1.86
N ASP A 239 -11.78 5.32 0.54
CA ASP A 239 -12.07 4.23 -0.40
C ASP A 239 -10.81 3.40 -0.66
N ILE A 240 -10.62 2.37 0.16
CA ILE A 240 -9.50 1.44 0.03
C ILE A 240 -9.56 0.59 -1.26
N GLY A 241 -10.76 0.22 -1.70
CA GLY A 241 -10.96 -0.59 -2.92
C GLY A 241 -10.64 0.19 -4.18
N GLY A 242 -10.99 1.48 -4.22
CA GLY A 242 -10.60 2.39 -5.29
C GLY A 242 -9.07 2.56 -5.39
N VAL A 243 -8.38 2.67 -4.26
CA VAL A 243 -6.92 2.75 -4.21
C VAL A 243 -6.24 1.47 -4.70
N GLN A 244 -6.74 0.31 -4.27
CA GLN A 244 -6.25 -0.97 -4.76
C GLN A 244 -6.41 -1.07 -6.29
N SER A 245 -7.60 -0.73 -6.80
CA SER A 245 -7.89 -0.74 -8.23
C SER A 245 -6.99 0.22 -9.03
N GLN A 246 -6.68 1.39 -8.46
CA GLN A 246 -5.75 2.36 -9.05
C GLN A 246 -4.33 1.78 -9.16
N LEU A 247 -3.82 1.15 -8.10
CA LEU A 247 -2.49 0.53 -8.11
C LEU A 247 -2.42 -0.66 -9.07
N ASP A 248 -3.44 -1.51 -9.08
CA ASP A 248 -3.52 -2.64 -10.02
C ASP A 248 -3.55 -2.16 -11.48
N SER A 249 -4.31 -1.10 -11.76
CA SER A 249 -4.37 -0.48 -13.09
C SER A 249 -3.01 0.11 -13.49
N LEU A 250 -2.34 0.81 -12.57
CA LEU A 250 -0.99 1.34 -12.81
C LEU A 250 0.00 0.21 -13.10
N ARG A 251 0.01 -0.85 -12.28
CA ARG A 251 0.85 -2.04 -12.52
C ARG A 251 0.58 -2.64 -13.90
N GLY A 252 -0.68 -2.83 -14.27
CA GLY A 252 -1.07 -3.36 -15.58
C GLY A 252 -0.58 -2.49 -16.75
N ASN A 253 -0.74 -1.16 -16.63
CA ASN A 253 -0.27 -0.20 -17.63
C ASN A 253 1.26 -0.20 -17.78
N LEU A 254 1.99 -0.35 -16.66
CA LEU A 254 3.46 -0.41 -16.65
C LEU A 254 3.98 -1.73 -17.25
N SER A 255 3.34 -2.85 -16.90
CA SER A 255 3.65 -4.16 -17.46
C SER A 255 3.42 -4.18 -18.98
N GLY A 256 2.28 -3.65 -19.44
CA GLY A 256 1.94 -3.61 -20.87
C GLY A 256 2.87 -2.74 -21.72
N ARG A 257 3.60 -1.78 -21.14
CA ARG A 257 4.58 -0.95 -21.85
C ARG A 257 6.04 -1.39 -21.66
N LEU A 258 6.31 -2.33 -20.74
CA LEU A 258 7.66 -2.72 -20.34
C LEU A 258 8.53 -3.04 -21.55
N GLU A 259 8.05 -3.89 -22.45
CA GLU A 259 8.76 -4.25 -23.67
C GLU A 259 9.10 -3.03 -24.53
N GLY A 260 8.11 -2.19 -24.84
CA GLY A 260 8.32 -0.98 -25.64
C GLY A 260 9.31 0.00 -25.01
N ASP A 261 9.24 0.20 -23.69
CA ASP A 261 10.14 1.09 -22.97
C ASP A 261 11.57 0.53 -22.93
N LEU A 262 11.76 -0.79 -22.83
CA LEU A 262 13.07 -1.44 -22.94
C LEU A 262 13.65 -1.34 -24.37
N TYR A 263 12.84 -1.55 -25.40
CA TYR A 263 13.27 -1.33 -26.79
C TYR A 263 13.66 0.13 -27.02
N ASN A 264 12.86 1.09 -26.53
CA ASN A 264 13.18 2.50 -26.65
C ASN A 264 14.49 2.85 -25.92
N ALA A 265 14.67 2.35 -24.70
CA ALA A 265 15.88 2.57 -23.90
C ALA A 265 17.14 1.97 -24.56
N THR A 266 17.00 0.88 -25.32
CA THR A 266 18.11 0.19 -25.99
C THR A 266 18.33 0.63 -27.44
N SER A 267 17.34 1.26 -28.10
CA SER A 267 17.37 1.61 -29.53
C SER A 267 18.54 2.51 -29.95
N GLY A 268 19.05 3.34 -29.04
CA GLY A 268 20.20 4.22 -29.28
C GLY A 268 21.56 3.59 -28.96
N GLN A 269 21.59 2.35 -28.47
CA GLN A 269 22.80 1.66 -28.05
C GLN A 269 23.11 0.52 -29.02
N SER A 270 24.34 0.52 -29.54
CA SER A 270 24.87 -0.60 -30.32
C SER A 270 25.78 -1.42 -29.39
N PHE A 271 25.31 -2.59 -28.97
CA PHE A 271 26.09 -3.47 -28.09
C PHE A 271 27.21 -4.20 -28.83
N PHE A 272 27.13 -4.20 -30.16
CA PHE A 272 28.05 -4.87 -31.03
C PHE A 272 28.58 -3.91 -32.09
N ASP A 273 29.90 -3.88 -32.28
CA ASP A 273 30.53 -3.13 -33.37
C ASP A 273 31.04 -4.11 -34.44
N PRO A 274 30.28 -4.32 -35.54
CA PRO A 274 30.69 -5.22 -36.62
C PRO A 274 32.04 -4.83 -37.21
N SER A 275 32.36 -3.54 -37.29
CA SER A 275 33.58 -3.05 -37.92
C SER A 275 34.80 -3.41 -37.07
N SER A 276 34.70 -3.21 -35.76
CA SER A 276 35.74 -3.63 -34.81
C SER A 276 35.92 -5.16 -34.81
N ILE A 277 34.82 -5.92 -34.82
CA ILE A 277 34.88 -7.39 -34.81
C ILE A 277 35.55 -7.93 -36.08
N LEU A 278 35.13 -7.46 -37.25
CA LEU A 278 35.71 -7.88 -38.53
C LEU A 278 37.18 -7.48 -38.62
N SER A 279 37.53 -6.25 -38.21
CA SER A 279 38.92 -5.77 -38.20
C SER A 279 39.81 -6.59 -37.26
N TYR A 280 39.29 -7.01 -36.11
CA TYR A 280 40.00 -7.89 -35.18
C TYR A 280 40.24 -9.28 -35.79
N GLY A 281 39.23 -9.85 -36.48
CA GLY A 281 39.38 -11.10 -37.23
C GLY A 281 40.41 -11.00 -38.35
N SER A 282 40.33 -9.96 -39.18
CA SER A 282 41.23 -9.75 -40.32
C SER A 282 42.68 -9.46 -39.92
N SER A 283 42.93 -8.77 -38.81
CA SER A 283 44.29 -8.54 -38.32
C SER A 283 44.90 -9.78 -37.68
N SER A 284 44.08 -10.64 -37.07
CA SER A 284 44.53 -11.85 -36.38
C SER A 284 44.87 -13.01 -37.31
N GLN A 285 44.41 -12.97 -38.57
CA GLN A 285 44.56 -14.09 -39.52
C GLN A 285 45.95 -14.15 -40.20
N GLY A 286 46.86 -13.24 -39.85
CA GLY A 286 48.19 -13.10 -40.46
C GLY A 286 48.13 -12.55 -41.90
N MET A 287 49.29 -12.41 -42.56
CA MET A 287 49.36 -12.19 -44.01
C MET A 287 48.84 -13.44 -44.72
N PHE A 288 47.52 -13.57 -44.77
CA PHE A 288 46.87 -14.49 -45.69
C PHE A 288 47.05 -13.88 -47.07
N ASN A 289 48.11 -14.29 -47.76
CA ASN A 289 48.19 -14.15 -49.19
C ASN A 289 47.21 -15.20 -49.72
N PRO A 290 46.06 -14.84 -50.33
CA PRO A 290 45.33 -15.78 -51.16
C PRO A 290 46.18 -16.02 -52.42
N SER A 291 47.41 -16.49 -52.27
CA SER A 291 48.24 -16.94 -53.36
C SER A 291 47.63 -18.25 -53.85
N LYS A 292 46.64 -18.11 -54.71
CA LYS A 292 46.38 -19.00 -55.84
C LYS A 292 46.51 -20.50 -55.54
N GLN A 293 46.00 -20.99 -54.42
CA GLN A 293 45.93 -22.43 -54.19
C GLN A 293 44.58 -22.93 -54.73
N GLY A 294 44.49 -22.85 -56.07
CA GLY A 294 43.29 -23.09 -56.86
C GLY A 294 43.52 -22.76 -58.34
N ALA A 295 44.41 -23.54 -58.98
CA ALA A 295 44.47 -23.80 -60.42
C ALA A 295 44.40 -22.59 -61.38
N ILE A 296 45.57 -22.06 -61.73
CA ILE A 296 45.84 -21.71 -63.13
C ILE A 296 45.88 -23.04 -63.88
N GLY A 297 44.72 -23.52 -64.31
CA GLY A 297 44.56 -24.81 -64.99
C GLY A 297 43.12 -25.22 -65.31
N GLY A 298 42.12 -24.36 -65.05
CA GLY A 298 40.73 -24.61 -65.41
C GLY A 298 40.14 -23.39 -66.12
N ASP A 299 39.57 -23.64 -67.29
CA ASP A 299 39.01 -22.66 -68.21
C ASP A 299 38.10 -21.63 -67.52
N ASN A 300 38.40 -20.36 -67.76
CA ASN A 300 37.54 -19.25 -67.34
C ASN A 300 36.31 -19.20 -68.28
N PRO A 301 35.09 -19.55 -67.84
CA PRO A 301 33.91 -19.66 -68.71
C PRO A 301 33.49 -18.32 -69.33
N LEU A 302 33.88 -17.20 -68.72
CA LEU A 302 33.69 -15.86 -69.31
C LEU A 302 34.68 -15.61 -70.44
N LEU A 303 35.92 -16.09 -70.35
CA LEU A 303 36.91 -15.91 -71.40
C LEU A 303 36.60 -16.81 -72.61
N THR A 304 36.16 -18.07 -72.40
CA THR A 304 35.67 -18.92 -73.49
C THR A 304 34.40 -18.36 -74.13
N ALA A 305 33.44 -17.81 -73.37
CA ALA A 305 32.26 -17.17 -73.95
C ALA A 305 32.58 -15.95 -74.83
N PHE A 306 33.60 -15.14 -74.50
CA PHE A 306 34.04 -14.04 -75.35
C PHE A 306 34.89 -14.50 -76.55
N THR A 307 35.64 -15.60 -76.42
CA THR A 307 36.47 -16.14 -77.50
C THR A 307 35.63 -16.93 -78.53
N ASP A 308 34.60 -17.63 -78.10
CA ASP A 308 33.67 -18.36 -78.99
C ASP A 308 32.68 -17.45 -79.72
N LYS A 309 32.30 -16.32 -79.10
CA LYS A 309 31.47 -15.29 -79.76
C LYS A 309 32.22 -14.56 -80.88
N ASN A 310 33.54 -14.52 -80.83
CA ASN A 310 34.38 -13.95 -81.91
C ASN A 310 34.67 -14.94 -83.05
N LYS A 311 34.51 -16.26 -82.84
CA LYS A 311 34.67 -17.28 -83.90
C LYS A 311 33.37 -17.64 -84.64
N THR A 312 32.21 -17.37 -84.05
CA THR A 312 30.90 -17.70 -84.62
C THR A 312 30.28 -16.57 -85.47
N GLY A 313 30.93 -15.41 -85.57
CA GLY A 313 30.45 -14.24 -86.32
C GLY A 313 30.49 -14.34 -87.85
N ASN A 314 30.70 -15.53 -88.44
CA ASN A 314 30.80 -15.67 -89.89
C ASN A 314 29.95 -16.83 -90.44
N ASN A 315 28.69 -16.91 -90.02
CA ASN A 315 27.70 -17.77 -90.70
C ASN A 315 26.56 -16.90 -91.27
N PRO A 316 26.31 -16.95 -92.60
CA PRO A 316 25.37 -16.08 -93.28
C PRO A 316 23.91 -16.37 -92.91
N LEU A 317 23.12 -15.30 -92.87
CA LEU A 317 21.66 -15.28 -92.76
C LEU A 317 21.00 -16.44 -93.52
N SER A 318 20.36 -17.34 -92.78
CA SER A 318 19.27 -18.17 -93.31
C SER A 318 17.95 -17.52 -92.90
N THR A 319 17.37 -16.83 -93.87
CA THR A 319 15.98 -16.37 -93.88
C THR A 319 15.05 -17.56 -94.05
N THR A 320 14.25 -17.89 -93.04
CA THR A 320 12.99 -18.59 -93.25
C THR A 320 11.99 -18.15 -92.18
N GLY A 321 10.98 -17.39 -92.61
CA GLY A 321 9.86 -17.04 -91.75
C GLY A 321 8.93 -18.23 -91.53
N ASN A 322 8.04 -18.10 -90.54
CA ASN A 322 6.69 -18.63 -90.70
C ASN A 322 5.69 -17.90 -89.80
N ASN A 323 4.50 -17.77 -90.36
CA ASN A 323 3.30 -17.08 -89.88
C ASN A 323 2.60 -17.78 -88.72
N GLY A 324 1.72 -17.02 -88.06
CA GLY A 324 0.52 -17.52 -87.37
C GLY A 324 0.41 -16.97 -85.95
N ALA A 325 -0.31 -15.88 -85.68
CA ALA A 325 -1.78 -15.78 -85.63
C ALA A 325 -2.40 -16.88 -84.73
N PHE A 326 -2.68 -16.56 -83.47
CA PHE A 326 -4.01 -16.25 -82.91
C PHE A 326 -3.85 -15.74 -81.48
#